data_AF-A0A9P7DDD4-F1
#
_entry.id   AF-A0A9P7DDD4-F1
#
_cell.length_a   1.000
_cell.length_b   1.000
_cell.length_c   1.000
_cell.angle_alpha   90.00
_cell.angle_beta   90.00
_cell.angle_gamma   90.00
#
_symmetry.space_group_name_H-M   'P 1'
#
loop_
_entity.id
_entity.type
_entity.pdbx_description
1 polymer ?
#
loop_
_entity_poly.entity_id
_entity_poly.type
_entity_poly.pdbx_seq_one_letter_code
_entity_poly.pdbx_strand_id
1 'polypeptide(L)'
;MRGEYCIGGASLLSFVALLLLIFVHVGQINTSLVPHGISMAKINTSGFGQALSDAILDPDQGIYTTNYTSPLGQQNGLRQTYEFGLYSYCAYVNSSAGTCTNHTIADKFEPYIALTSDMLTNYSQYCHTMFANTTFINSSYLGYNSRVAYYFILIGTIFATMALFTGVLRKALPFVISTASSIIAAISILIGAAIWTSIVKKCEGINTLDLVPLNGDVVSGMIVSYGNGIYLTWAAFACLAAATVPYMVSCCTFRG
;
A
#
# COMPACT_ATOMS: atom_id res chain seq x y z
N MET A 1 28.43 3.76 26.66
CA MET A 1 28.76 3.08 25.39
C MET A 1 29.83 3.90 24.67
N ARG A 2 30.84 3.29 24.03
CA ARG A 2 31.76 4.08 23.17
C ARG A 2 30.95 4.65 22.00
N GLY A 3 31.20 5.91 21.62
CA GLY A 3 30.43 6.61 20.58
C GLY A 3 30.38 5.85 19.24
N GLU A 4 31.44 5.09 18.93
CA GLU A 4 31.52 4.24 17.72
C GLU A 4 30.42 3.16 17.66
N TYR A 5 30.06 2.53 18.78
CA TYR A 5 28.97 1.54 18.80
C TYR A 5 27.60 2.20 18.64
N CYS A 6 27.45 3.42 19.13
CA CYS A 6 26.22 4.20 19.02
C CYS A 6 25.96 4.59 17.55
N ILE A 7 27.00 5.08 16.86
CA ILE A 7 26.96 5.43 15.44
C ILE A 7 26.77 4.18 14.56
N GLY A 8 27.46 3.08 14.89
CA GLY A 8 27.29 1.80 14.21
C GLY A 8 25.85 1.26 14.33
N GLY A 9 25.25 1.36 15.51
CA GLY A 9 23.85 0.99 15.71
C GLY A 9 22.88 1.88 14.93
N ALA A 10 23.09 3.20 14.95
CA ALA A 10 22.27 4.16 14.21
C ALA A 10 22.28 3.90 12.70
N SER A 11 23.48 3.72 12.14
CA SER A 11 23.70 3.45 10.73
C SER A 11 23.11 2.11 10.30
N LEU A 12 23.22 1.07 11.13
CA LEU A 12 22.56 -0.22 10.88
C LEU A 12 21.04 -0.07 10.84
N LEU A 13 20.44 0.64 11.80
CA LEU A 13 18.99 0.86 11.80
C LEU A 13 18.52 1.69 10.61
N SER A 14 19.26 2.74 10.23
CA SER A 14 19.00 3.50 9.00
C SER A 14 19.11 2.64 7.74
N PHE A 15 20.07 1.72 7.71
CA PHE A 15 20.25 0.78 6.61
C PHE A 15 19.08 -0.18 6.48
N VAL A 16 18.64 -0.76 7.61
CA VAL A 16 17.46 -1.64 7.63
C VAL A 16 16.21 -0.88 7.19
N ALA A 17 16.00 0.35 7.67
CA ALA A 17 14.88 1.16 7.26
C ALA A 17 14.87 1.44 5.74
N LEU A 18 16.04 1.74 5.17
CA LEU A 18 16.20 1.95 3.74
C LEU A 18 15.86 0.70 2.94
N LEU A 19 16.35 -0.48 3.36
CA LEU A 19 16.02 -1.75 2.70
C LEU A 19 14.51 -2.04 2.73
N LEU A 20 13.85 -1.83 3.86
CA LEU A 20 12.40 -1.99 3.99
C LEU A 20 11.65 -1.06 3.03
N LEU A 21 12.07 0.20 2.94
CA LEU A 21 11.47 1.18 2.03
C LEU A 21 11.68 0.80 0.56
N ILE A 22 12.85 0.28 0.17
CA ILE A 22 13.09 -0.24 -1.18
C ILE A 22 12.09 -1.34 -1.51
N PHE A 23 11.87 -2.29 -0.60
CA PHE A 23 10.89 -3.37 -0.82
C PHE A 23 9.46 -2.83 -0.98
N VAL A 24 9.09 -1.81 -0.21
CA VAL A 24 7.79 -1.13 -0.38
C VAL A 24 7.67 -0.47 -1.75
N HIS A 25 8.74 0.12 -2.29
CA HIS A 25 8.75 0.72 -3.63
C HIS A 25 8.68 -0.33 -4.75
N VAL A 26 9.26 -1.51 -4.53
CA VAL A 26 9.26 -2.61 -5.51
C VAL A 26 7.97 -3.47 -5.41
N GLY A 27 7.11 -3.21 -4.43
CA GLY A 27 5.86 -3.95 -4.25
C GLY A 27 4.89 -3.81 -5.43
N GLN A 28 4.32 -4.93 -5.88
CA GLN A 28 3.35 -5.02 -6.98
C GLN A 28 3.80 -4.42 -8.32
N ILE A 29 5.11 -4.38 -8.61
CA ILE A 29 5.60 -4.04 -9.96
C ILE A 29 5.61 -5.24 -10.91
N ASN A 30 5.48 -6.45 -10.38
CA ASN A 30 5.46 -7.67 -11.19
C ASN A 30 4.76 -8.79 -10.41
N THR A 31 4.42 -9.87 -11.09
CA THR A 31 3.81 -11.07 -10.51
C THR A 31 4.84 -12.06 -9.95
N SER A 32 6.13 -11.70 -9.97
CA SER A 32 7.19 -12.49 -9.34
C SER A 32 6.98 -12.59 -7.82
N LEU A 33 7.49 -13.65 -7.20
CA LEU A 33 7.24 -14.00 -5.78
C LEU A 33 7.48 -12.86 -4.79
N VAL A 34 8.56 -12.07 -4.98
CA VAL A 34 8.93 -11.00 -4.04
C VAL A 34 8.01 -9.77 -4.17
N PRO A 35 7.82 -9.16 -5.36
CA PRO A 35 6.86 -8.06 -5.53
C PRO A 35 5.42 -8.44 -5.20
N HIS A 36 5.01 -9.69 -5.48
CA HIS A 36 3.66 -10.18 -5.18
C HIS A 36 3.40 -10.24 -3.66
N GLY A 37 4.39 -10.62 -2.86
CA GLY A 37 4.23 -10.69 -1.40
C GLY A 37 4.06 -9.33 -0.71
N ILE A 38 4.33 -8.23 -1.41
CA ILE A 38 4.37 -6.87 -0.87
C ILE A 38 3.35 -6.01 -1.58
N SER A 39 2.22 -5.75 -0.92
CA SER A 39 1.19 -4.83 -1.37
C SER A 39 0.84 -3.83 -0.28
N MET A 40 0.31 -2.67 -0.64
CA MET A 40 -0.22 -1.69 0.32
C MET A 40 -1.64 -2.07 0.73
N ALA A 41 -2.48 -2.48 -0.22
CA ALA A 41 -3.84 -2.95 0.04
C ALA A 41 -4.09 -4.26 -0.71
N LYS A 42 -4.92 -5.13 -0.13
CA LYS A 42 -5.44 -6.34 -0.78
C LYS A 42 -6.95 -6.31 -0.78
N ILE A 43 -7.55 -6.72 -1.89
CA ILE A 43 -9.00 -6.83 -2.05
C ILE A 43 -9.27 -8.22 -2.57
N ASN A 44 -9.88 -9.05 -1.73
CA ASN A 44 -10.39 -10.34 -2.13
C ASN A 44 -11.85 -10.18 -2.55
N THR A 45 -12.17 -10.58 -3.77
CA THR A 45 -13.51 -10.51 -4.33
C THR A 45 -14.10 -11.88 -4.56
N SER A 46 -13.47 -12.97 -4.09
CA SER A 46 -13.91 -14.35 -4.38
C SER A 46 -15.33 -14.68 -3.91
N GLY A 47 -15.84 -13.96 -2.90
CA GLY A 47 -17.21 -14.11 -2.40
C GLY A 47 -18.22 -13.17 -3.07
N PHE A 48 -17.77 -12.25 -3.92
CA PHE A 48 -18.63 -11.22 -4.53
C PHE A 48 -19.69 -11.81 -5.46
N GLY A 49 -19.33 -12.81 -6.29
CA GLY A 49 -20.28 -13.47 -7.19
C GLY A 49 -21.42 -14.14 -6.43
N GLN A 50 -21.10 -14.96 -5.42
CA GLN A 50 -22.11 -15.59 -4.57
C GLN A 50 -23.00 -14.56 -3.86
N ALA A 51 -22.41 -13.50 -3.31
CA ALA A 51 -23.18 -12.42 -2.69
C ALA A 51 -24.12 -11.72 -3.69
N LEU A 52 -23.69 -11.59 -4.95
CA LEU A 52 -24.48 -10.99 -6.01
C LEU A 52 -25.60 -11.91 -6.50
N SER A 53 -25.34 -13.22 -6.64
CA SER A 53 -26.36 -14.20 -7.02
C SER A 53 -27.45 -14.31 -5.97
N ASP A 54 -27.07 -14.26 -4.70
CA ASP A 54 -28.02 -14.31 -3.57
C ASP A 54 -28.84 -13.01 -3.48
N ALA A 55 -28.25 -11.86 -3.82
CA ALA A 55 -28.95 -10.57 -3.81
C ALA A 55 -29.86 -10.35 -5.03
N ILE A 56 -29.50 -10.83 -6.23
CA ILE A 56 -30.23 -10.53 -7.47
C ILE A 56 -31.12 -11.70 -7.94
N LEU A 57 -30.96 -12.90 -7.36
CA LEU A 57 -31.62 -14.15 -7.80
C LEU A 57 -31.38 -14.47 -9.30
N ASP A 58 -30.24 -14.05 -9.85
CA ASP A 58 -29.79 -14.38 -11.21
C ASP A 58 -28.51 -15.24 -11.12
N PRO A 59 -28.41 -16.40 -11.79
CA PRO A 59 -27.21 -17.23 -11.76
C PRO A 59 -25.95 -16.46 -12.19
N ASP A 60 -24.83 -16.73 -11.52
CA ASP A 60 -23.50 -16.20 -11.82
C ASP A 60 -23.05 -16.55 -13.25
N GLN A 61 -23.40 -15.71 -14.22
CA GLN A 61 -23.04 -15.90 -15.63
C GLN A 61 -21.61 -15.45 -15.93
N GLY A 62 -20.62 -16.00 -15.22
CA GLY A 62 -19.21 -15.77 -15.55
C GLY A 62 -18.70 -14.37 -15.21
N ILE A 63 -19.04 -13.86 -14.02
CA ILE A 63 -18.50 -12.60 -13.48
C ILE A 63 -16.98 -12.66 -13.39
N TYR A 64 -16.42 -13.83 -13.08
CA TYR A 64 -14.99 -14.03 -12.97
C TYR A 64 -14.36 -14.51 -14.26
N THR A 65 -13.16 -14.01 -14.54
CA THR A 65 -12.33 -14.51 -15.63
C THR A 65 -11.48 -15.69 -15.19
N THR A 66 -11.30 -16.68 -16.07
CA THR A 66 -10.36 -17.80 -15.87
C THR A 66 -9.03 -17.57 -16.56
N ASN A 67 -8.93 -16.54 -17.41
CA ASN A 67 -7.74 -16.27 -18.19
C ASN A 67 -6.90 -15.15 -17.55
N TYR A 68 -5.74 -15.51 -17.00
CA TYR A 68 -4.83 -14.59 -16.32
C TYR A 68 -4.06 -13.65 -17.27
N THR A 69 -3.93 -13.99 -18.55
CA THR A 69 -3.22 -13.16 -19.56
C THR A 69 -4.11 -12.10 -20.18
N SER A 70 -5.39 -12.05 -19.83
CA SER A 70 -6.29 -10.99 -20.25
C SER A 70 -5.76 -9.62 -19.76
N PRO A 71 -5.84 -8.56 -20.56
CA PRO A 71 -5.54 -7.21 -20.08
C PRO A 71 -6.60 -6.75 -19.07
N LEU A 72 -6.16 -6.00 -18.07
CA LEU A 72 -7.03 -5.37 -17.07
C LEU A 72 -7.72 -4.13 -17.67
N GLY A 73 -8.92 -3.83 -17.19
CA GLY A 73 -9.75 -2.69 -17.59
C GLY A 73 -10.49 -2.85 -18.91
N GLN A 74 -10.64 -4.08 -19.42
CA GLN A 74 -11.29 -4.38 -20.70
C GLN A 74 -12.60 -5.18 -20.55
N GLN A 75 -13.24 -5.13 -19.38
CA GLN A 75 -14.51 -5.81 -19.11
C GLN A 75 -14.49 -7.34 -19.36
N ASN A 76 -13.30 -7.96 -19.26
CA ASN A 76 -13.08 -9.39 -19.54
C ASN A 76 -13.37 -10.30 -18.34
N GLY A 77 -13.98 -9.77 -17.28
CA GLY A 77 -14.33 -10.46 -16.05
C GLY A 77 -13.44 -10.08 -14.88
N LEU A 78 -14.02 -10.13 -13.68
CA LEU A 78 -13.37 -9.84 -12.41
C LEU A 78 -12.32 -10.91 -12.08
N ARG A 79 -11.29 -10.51 -11.34
CA ARG A 79 -10.32 -11.43 -10.74
C ARG A 79 -10.56 -11.60 -9.25
N GLN A 80 -10.12 -12.70 -8.67
CA GLN A 80 -10.40 -13.09 -7.29
C GLN A 80 -9.63 -12.22 -6.29
N THR A 81 -8.46 -11.72 -6.65
CA THR A 81 -7.66 -10.88 -5.75
C THR A 81 -7.03 -9.71 -6.48
N TYR A 82 -7.20 -8.51 -5.93
CA TYR A 82 -6.54 -7.29 -6.39
C TYR A 82 -5.58 -6.81 -5.31
N GLU A 83 -4.33 -6.59 -5.68
CA GLU A 83 -3.27 -6.11 -4.80
C GLU A 83 -2.74 -4.79 -5.34
N PHE A 84 -2.78 -3.75 -4.51
CA PHE A 84 -2.37 -2.41 -4.89
C PHE A 84 -1.00 -2.10 -4.31
N GLY A 85 -0.06 -1.67 -5.16
CA GLY A 85 1.25 -1.14 -4.76
C GLY A 85 1.30 0.37 -4.80
N LEU A 86 2.53 0.91 -4.82
CA LEU A 86 2.78 2.35 -4.94
C LEU A 86 2.83 2.86 -6.38
N TYR A 87 3.14 1.98 -7.33
CA TYR A 87 3.38 2.30 -8.75
C TYR A 87 2.40 1.66 -9.72
N SER A 88 1.76 0.59 -9.28
CA SER A 88 0.83 -0.20 -10.09
C SER A 88 0.00 -1.06 -9.15
N TYR A 89 -1.02 -1.66 -9.72
CA TYR A 89 -1.77 -2.72 -9.08
C TYR A 89 -1.72 -3.98 -9.92
N CYS A 90 -1.78 -5.12 -9.25
CA CYS A 90 -1.81 -6.42 -9.88
C CYS A 90 -3.08 -7.14 -9.48
N ALA A 91 -3.66 -7.86 -10.41
CA ALA A 91 -4.87 -8.62 -10.17
C ALA A 91 -4.64 -10.08 -10.55
N TYR A 92 -5.13 -10.98 -9.71
CA TYR A 92 -4.76 -12.38 -9.69
C TYR A 92 -6.00 -13.25 -9.79
N VAL A 93 -5.97 -14.19 -10.74
CA VAL A 93 -7.02 -15.20 -10.90
C VAL A 93 -6.86 -16.32 -9.87
N ASN A 94 -5.62 -16.60 -9.50
CA ASN A 94 -5.25 -17.53 -8.46
C ASN A 94 -4.00 -17.01 -7.71
N SER A 95 -3.57 -17.66 -6.63
CA SER A 95 -2.45 -17.23 -5.79
C SER A 95 -1.10 -17.03 -6.51
N SER A 96 -0.92 -17.55 -7.72
CA SER A 96 0.32 -17.43 -8.49
C SER A 96 0.15 -16.85 -9.91
N ALA A 97 -1.08 -16.68 -10.38
CA ALA A 97 -1.37 -16.32 -11.78
C ALA A 97 -2.13 -15.00 -11.82
N GLY A 98 -1.48 -13.96 -12.32
CA GLY A 98 -2.04 -12.62 -12.45
C GLY A 98 -1.35 -11.81 -13.54
N THR A 99 -1.79 -10.57 -13.67
CA THR A 99 -1.21 -9.54 -14.56
C THR A 99 -1.25 -8.22 -13.81
N CYS A 100 -0.24 -7.38 -14.02
CA CYS A 100 -0.14 -6.05 -13.44
C CYS A 100 -0.46 -4.97 -14.47
N THR A 101 -0.94 -3.83 -14.00
CA THR A 101 -1.10 -2.64 -14.85
C THR A 101 0.23 -1.97 -15.15
N ASN A 102 0.20 -1.01 -16.08
CA ASN A 102 1.38 -0.23 -16.43
C ASN A 102 1.90 0.57 -15.22
N HIS A 103 3.21 0.67 -15.08
CA HIS A 103 3.81 1.40 -13.95
C HIS A 103 3.66 2.90 -14.16
N THR A 104 2.98 3.55 -13.22
CA THR A 104 2.86 5.01 -13.20
C THR A 104 3.39 5.56 -11.88
N ILE A 105 4.04 6.72 -11.96
CA ILE A 105 4.55 7.38 -10.76
C ILE A 105 3.39 7.93 -9.96
N ALA A 106 3.33 7.58 -8.69
CA ALA A 106 2.28 7.97 -7.77
C ALA A 106 0.89 7.53 -8.28
N ASP A 107 0.80 6.22 -8.57
CA ASP A 107 -0.44 5.59 -9.01
C ASP A 107 -1.55 5.85 -7.99
N LYS A 108 -2.75 6.12 -8.50
CA LYS A 108 -3.88 6.48 -7.63
C LYS A 108 -4.51 5.21 -7.11
N PHE A 109 -4.72 5.15 -5.79
CA PHE A 109 -5.50 4.07 -5.20
C PHE A 109 -6.99 4.26 -5.53
N GLU A 110 -7.45 3.62 -6.60
CA GLU A 110 -8.83 3.71 -7.09
C GLU A 110 -9.45 2.31 -7.24
N PRO A 111 -9.71 1.61 -6.11
CA PRO A 111 -10.12 0.21 -6.15
C PRO A 111 -11.47 0.01 -6.84
N TYR A 112 -12.44 0.89 -6.61
CA TYR A 112 -13.74 0.80 -7.27
C TYR A 112 -13.64 0.87 -8.79
N ILE A 113 -12.82 1.78 -9.33
CA ILE A 113 -12.63 1.93 -10.77
C ILE A 113 -11.91 0.69 -11.32
N ALA A 114 -10.88 0.21 -10.63
CA ALA A 114 -10.16 -1.00 -11.03
C ALA A 114 -11.11 -2.20 -11.15
N LEU A 115 -11.93 -2.46 -10.13
CA LEU A 115 -12.91 -3.55 -10.16
C LEU A 115 -13.97 -3.35 -11.25
N THR A 116 -14.61 -2.18 -11.32
CA THR A 116 -15.72 -1.94 -12.26
C THR A 116 -15.27 -1.92 -13.72
N SER A 117 -14.01 -1.57 -14.00
CA SER A 117 -13.43 -1.62 -15.34
C SER A 117 -13.16 -3.05 -15.85
N ASP A 118 -13.00 -4.02 -14.94
CA ASP A 118 -12.88 -5.44 -15.26
C ASP A 118 -14.24 -6.14 -15.38
N MET A 119 -15.28 -5.60 -14.73
CA MET A 119 -16.63 -6.14 -14.78
C MET A 119 -17.35 -5.85 -16.11
N LEU A 120 -18.24 -6.76 -16.50
CA LEU A 120 -19.20 -6.48 -17.57
C LEU A 120 -20.15 -5.34 -17.15
N THR A 121 -20.60 -4.57 -18.14
CA THR A 121 -21.40 -3.35 -17.92
C THR A 121 -22.64 -3.57 -17.05
N ASN A 122 -23.33 -4.70 -17.21
CA ASN A 122 -24.53 -5.03 -16.42
C ASN A 122 -24.22 -5.11 -14.92
N TYR A 123 -23.12 -5.78 -14.54
CA TYR A 123 -22.71 -5.93 -13.15
C TYR A 123 -22.15 -4.63 -12.55
N SER A 124 -21.47 -3.82 -13.37
CA SER A 124 -20.93 -2.53 -12.93
C SER A 124 -22.03 -1.56 -12.45
N GLN A 125 -23.22 -1.61 -13.04
CA GLN A 125 -24.36 -0.78 -12.64
C GLN A 125 -24.93 -1.20 -11.28
N TYR A 126 -25.01 -2.50 -11.00
CA TYR A 126 -25.41 -3.02 -9.69
C TYR A 126 -24.38 -2.68 -8.60
N CYS A 127 -23.08 -2.78 -8.90
CA CYS A 127 -22.04 -2.33 -7.98
C CYS A 127 -22.20 -0.84 -7.61
N HIS A 128 -22.50 0.01 -8.59
CA HIS A 128 -22.66 1.43 -8.34
C HIS A 128 -23.79 1.72 -7.35
N THR A 129 -24.93 1.03 -7.46
CA THR A 129 -26.06 1.24 -6.54
C THR A 129 -25.79 0.65 -5.16
N MET A 130 -25.09 -0.49 -5.07
CA MET A 130 -24.72 -1.14 -3.82
C MET A 130 -23.71 -0.31 -2.99
N PHE A 131 -22.73 0.31 -3.66
CA PHE A 131 -21.63 1.02 -2.98
C PHE A 131 -21.76 2.54 -2.98
N ALA A 132 -22.89 3.10 -3.45
CA ALA A 132 -23.10 4.54 -3.62
C ALA A 132 -22.80 5.40 -2.38
N ASN A 133 -23.08 4.90 -1.18
CA ASN A 133 -22.88 5.62 0.09
C ASN A 133 -21.57 5.26 0.81
N THR A 134 -20.67 4.52 0.16
CA THR A 134 -19.43 4.05 0.79
C THR A 134 -18.26 4.95 0.44
N THR A 135 -17.22 4.95 1.27
CA THR A 135 -15.98 5.67 0.90
C THR A 135 -15.22 4.97 -0.23
N PHE A 136 -15.53 3.70 -0.52
CA PHE A 136 -14.88 2.88 -1.55
C PHE A 136 -15.08 3.44 -2.97
N ILE A 137 -16.24 4.04 -3.25
CA ILE A 137 -16.53 4.65 -4.57
C ILE A 137 -15.84 6.03 -4.75
N ASN A 138 -15.36 6.64 -3.67
CA ASN A 138 -14.79 7.99 -3.71
C ASN A 138 -13.33 7.98 -4.22
N SER A 139 -13.16 7.74 -5.52
CA SER A 139 -11.87 7.71 -6.20
C SER A 139 -11.08 9.01 -6.05
N SER A 140 -11.75 10.17 -6.00
CA SER A 140 -11.09 11.46 -5.80
C SER A 140 -10.40 11.53 -4.43
N TYR A 141 -11.10 11.14 -3.36
CA TYR A 141 -10.53 11.12 -2.01
C TYR A 141 -9.41 10.09 -1.88
N LEU A 142 -9.63 8.85 -2.31
CA LEU A 142 -8.65 7.76 -2.17
C LEU A 142 -7.42 8.04 -3.05
N GLY A 143 -7.63 8.45 -4.30
CA GLY A 143 -6.58 8.76 -5.27
C GLY A 143 -5.74 9.98 -4.88
N TYR A 144 -6.36 11.04 -4.35
CA TYR A 144 -5.62 12.21 -3.87
C TYR A 144 -4.74 11.85 -2.66
N ASN A 145 -5.31 11.18 -1.64
CA ASN A 145 -4.59 10.86 -0.41
C ASN A 145 -3.47 9.83 -0.65
N SER A 146 -3.71 8.80 -1.47
CA SER A 146 -2.66 7.83 -1.84
C SER A 146 -1.50 8.47 -2.58
N ARG A 147 -1.77 9.42 -3.49
CA ARG A 147 -0.74 10.18 -4.20
C ARG A 147 0.09 11.07 -3.26
N VAL A 148 -0.57 11.75 -2.32
CA VAL A 148 0.12 12.55 -1.30
C VAL A 148 1.01 11.65 -0.44
N ALA A 149 0.48 10.51 0.02
CA ALA A 149 1.23 9.54 0.82
C ALA A 149 2.46 9.00 0.08
N TYR A 150 2.33 8.70 -1.21
CA TYR A 150 3.44 8.28 -2.06
C TYR A 150 4.60 9.30 -2.03
N TYR A 151 4.31 10.59 -2.21
CA TYR A 151 5.36 11.62 -2.19
C TYR A 151 6.03 11.75 -0.82
N PHE A 152 5.28 11.65 0.27
CA PHE A 152 5.85 11.65 1.62
C PHE A 152 6.76 10.44 1.86
N ILE A 153 6.36 9.25 1.41
CA ILE A 153 7.19 8.05 1.49
C ILE A 153 8.47 8.23 0.67
N LEU A 154 8.36 8.72 -0.58
CA LEU A 154 9.50 8.98 -1.47
C LEU A 154 10.47 9.99 -0.85
N ILE A 155 9.98 11.14 -0.40
CA ILE A 155 10.80 12.16 0.28
C ILE A 155 11.49 11.55 1.51
N GLY A 156 10.75 10.77 2.29
CA GLY A 156 11.27 10.02 3.43
C GLY A 156 12.42 9.09 3.06
N THR A 157 12.33 8.35 1.95
CA THR A 157 13.41 7.47 1.48
C THR A 157 14.67 8.23 1.08
N ILE A 158 14.53 9.38 0.44
CA ILE A 158 15.65 10.23 0.01
C ILE A 158 16.38 10.74 1.26
N PHE A 159 15.65 11.27 2.24
CA PHE A 159 16.24 11.75 3.48
C PHE A 159 16.81 10.62 4.34
N ALA A 160 16.21 9.43 4.35
CA ALA A 160 16.76 8.25 5.02
C ALA A 160 18.11 7.83 4.41
N THR A 161 18.20 7.90 3.07
CA THR A 161 19.44 7.63 2.33
C THR A 161 20.52 8.66 2.67
N MET A 162 20.15 9.95 2.69
CA MET A 162 21.06 11.01 3.13
C MET A 162 21.51 10.81 4.57
N ALA A 163 20.62 10.44 5.48
CA ALA A 163 20.93 10.19 6.89
C ALA A 163 21.95 9.04 7.04
N LEU A 164 21.80 7.97 6.27
CA LEU A 164 22.75 6.86 6.26
C LEU A 164 24.13 7.29 5.77
N PHE A 165 24.22 7.91 4.59
CA PHE A 165 25.51 8.28 4.02
C PHE A 165 26.24 9.32 4.88
N THR A 166 25.52 10.31 5.40
CA THR A 166 26.10 11.33 6.28
C THR A 166 26.46 10.76 7.66
N GLY A 167 25.68 9.82 8.19
CA GLY A 167 25.95 9.15 9.47
C GLY A 167 27.20 8.25 9.47
N VAL A 168 27.64 7.76 8.30
CA VAL A 168 28.87 6.98 8.16
C VAL A 168 30.13 7.87 8.14
N LEU A 169 30.01 9.14 7.78
CA LEU A 169 31.13 10.07 7.72
C LEU A 169 31.57 10.52 9.12
N ARG A 170 32.82 10.23 9.50
CA ARG A 170 33.40 10.55 10.82
C ARG A 170 33.81 12.04 10.96
N LYS A 171 32.87 12.97 10.80
CA LYS A 171 33.09 14.41 11.04
C LYS A 171 31.91 15.01 11.81
N ALA A 172 32.13 16.10 12.55
CA ALA A 172 31.09 16.72 13.38
C ALA A 172 29.90 17.30 12.57
N LEU A 173 30.18 18.00 11.46
CA LEU A 173 29.14 18.57 10.59
C LEU A 173 28.17 17.53 9.98
N PRO A 174 28.63 16.41 9.40
CA PRO A 174 27.70 15.41 8.85
C PRO A 174 26.84 14.72 9.90
N PHE A 175 27.20 14.69 11.19
CA PHE A 175 26.31 14.18 12.24
C PHE A 175 25.10 15.10 12.52
N VAL A 176 25.27 16.41 12.39
CA VAL A 176 24.14 17.35 12.48
C VAL A 176 23.17 17.11 11.32
N ILE A 177 23.73 16.99 10.10
CA ILE A 177 22.95 16.74 8.88
C ILE A 177 22.25 15.37 8.94
N SER A 178 22.92 14.34 9.44
CA SER A 178 22.34 13.00 9.58
C SER A 178 21.17 12.97 10.56
N THR A 179 21.29 13.71 11.67
CA THR A 179 20.23 13.82 12.68
C THR A 179 19.02 14.59 12.13
N ALA A 180 19.25 15.73 11.47
CA ALA A 180 18.17 16.52 10.87
C ALA A 180 17.44 15.73 9.77
N SER A 181 18.20 15.06 8.90
CA SER A 181 17.63 14.23 7.83
C SER A 181 16.91 12.99 8.38
N SER A 182 17.37 12.35 9.46
CA SER A 182 16.65 11.22 10.06
C SER A 182 15.31 11.64 10.67
N ILE A 183 15.23 12.82 11.29
CA ILE A 183 13.98 13.37 11.83
C ILE A 183 12.99 13.67 10.69
N ILE A 184 13.44 14.35 9.65
CA ILE A 184 12.60 14.67 8.48
C ILE A 184 12.12 13.39 7.80
N ALA A 185 13.01 12.39 7.65
CA ALA A 185 12.67 11.09 7.10
C ALA A 185 11.60 10.38 7.94
N ALA A 186 11.80 10.32 9.26
CA ALA A 186 10.85 9.67 10.18
C ALA A 186 9.47 10.33 10.13
N ILE A 187 9.39 11.67 10.16
CA ILE A 187 8.12 12.40 10.08
C ILE A 187 7.43 12.15 8.73
N SER A 188 8.17 12.21 7.62
CA SER A 188 7.61 12.00 6.28
C SER A 188 7.04 10.58 6.13
N ILE A 189 7.78 9.57 6.60
CA ILE A 189 7.33 8.17 6.53
C ILE A 189 6.14 7.94 7.47
N LEU A 190 6.12 8.54 8.67
CA LEU A 190 4.98 8.48 9.57
C LEU A 190 3.70 9.02 8.90
N ILE A 191 3.78 10.18 8.25
CA ILE A 191 2.64 10.78 7.54
C ILE A 191 2.18 9.85 6.42
N GLY A 192 3.12 9.35 5.60
CA GLY A 192 2.82 8.43 4.51
C GLY A 192 2.16 7.13 4.98
N ALA A 193 2.69 6.52 6.04
CA ALA A 193 2.14 5.30 6.64
C ALA A 193 0.75 5.54 7.22
N ALA A 194 0.55 6.64 7.94
CA ALA A 194 -0.73 7.00 8.55
C ALA A 194 -1.84 7.24 7.50
N ILE A 195 -1.50 7.94 6.41
CA ILE A 195 -2.44 8.16 5.31
C ILE A 195 -2.82 6.80 4.69
N TRP A 196 -1.84 5.95 4.34
CA TRP A 196 -2.11 4.62 3.78
C TRP A 196 -2.95 3.73 4.71
N THR A 197 -2.68 3.72 6.01
CA THR A 197 -3.52 2.98 6.96
C THR A 197 -4.94 3.52 7.00
N SER A 198 -5.11 4.85 6.98
CA SER A 198 -6.42 5.48 7.08
C SER A 198 -7.30 5.22 5.86
N ILE A 199 -6.74 5.26 4.64
CA ILE A 199 -7.49 5.00 3.41
C ILE A 199 -7.89 3.54 3.30
N VAL A 200 -7.01 2.59 3.68
CA VAL A 200 -7.34 1.17 3.68
C VAL A 200 -8.40 0.85 4.74
N LYS A 201 -8.29 1.41 5.95
CA LYS A 201 -9.32 1.24 7.00
C LYS A 201 -10.68 1.76 6.56
N LYS A 202 -10.73 2.88 5.84
CA LYS A 202 -11.97 3.43 5.29
C LYS A 202 -12.59 2.49 4.24
N CYS A 203 -11.74 1.86 3.41
CA CYS A 203 -12.19 0.87 2.43
C CYS A 203 -12.66 -0.43 3.08
N GLU A 204 -12.05 -0.85 4.20
CA GLU A 204 -12.48 -2.01 4.99
C GLU A 204 -13.93 -1.89 5.49
N GLY A 205 -14.50 -0.68 5.51
CA GLY A 205 -15.92 -0.46 5.81
C GLY A 205 -16.89 -1.20 4.87
N ILE A 206 -16.45 -1.65 3.69
CA ILE A 206 -17.28 -2.48 2.80
C ILE A 206 -17.41 -3.94 3.27
N ASN A 207 -16.49 -4.41 4.11
CA ASN A 207 -16.46 -5.79 4.58
C ASN A 207 -17.65 -6.11 5.49
N THR A 208 -18.20 -5.09 6.14
CA THR A 208 -19.36 -5.18 7.03
C THR A 208 -20.59 -4.53 6.42
N LEU A 209 -20.58 -4.30 5.10
CA LEU A 209 -21.69 -3.67 4.42
C LEU A 209 -22.72 -4.74 4.03
N ASP A 210 -23.87 -4.66 4.67
CA ASP A 210 -25.03 -5.48 4.34
C ASP A 210 -25.67 -4.92 3.07
N LEU A 211 -25.96 -5.80 2.11
CA LEU A 211 -26.68 -5.46 0.89
C LEU A 211 -28.18 -5.33 1.18
N VAL A 212 -28.54 -4.35 2.03
CA VAL A 212 -29.91 -4.08 2.51
C VAL A 212 -30.98 -3.94 1.42
N PRO A 213 -30.72 -3.53 0.15
CA PRO A 213 -31.83 -3.30 -0.77
C PRO A 213 -32.58 -4.53 -1.29
N LEU A 214 -32.15 -5.77 -1.03
CA LEU A 214 -32.60 -6.93 -1.84
C LEU A 214 -33.07 -8.20 -1.08
N ASN A 215 -33.41 -8.08 0.20
CA ASN A 215 -33.84 -9.17 1.12
C ASN A 215 -32.70 -10.05 1.64
N GLY A 216 -32.25 -9.75 2.86
CA GLY A 216 -31.48 -10.69 3.67
C GLY A 216 -30.07 -10.20 3.99
N ASP A 217 -29.55 -10.78 5.07
CA ASP A 217 -28.26 -10.59 5.76
C ASP A 217 -27.05 -10.99 4.89
N VAL A 218 -27.01 -10.52 3.64
CA VAL A 218 -25.99 -10.87 2.65
C VAL A 218 -24.93 -9.79 2.61
N VAL A 219 -23.78 -10.11 3.18
CA VAL A 219 -22.58 -9.26 3.16
C VAL A 219 -22.04 -9.19 1.73
N SER A 220 -21.48 -8.04 1.33
CA SER A 220 -21.00 -7.78 -0.04
C SER A 220 -20.03 -8.81 -0.65
N GLY A 221 -19.48 -9.76 0.13
CA GLY A 221 -18.59 -10.81 -0.37
C GLY A 221 -17.20 -10.32 -0.80
N MET A 222 -16.95 -9.01 -0.70
CA MET A 222 -15.63 -8.40 -0.89
C MET A 222 -14.97 -8.11 0.45
N ILE A 223 -13.70 -8.49 0.55
CA ILE A 223 -12.89 -8.30 1.74
C ILE A 223 -11.67 -7.47 1.38
N VAL A 224 -11.63 -6.23 1.87
CA VAL A 224 -10.46 -5.37 1.84
C VAL A 224 -9.63 -5.61 3.09
N SER A 225 -8.33 -5.81 2.94
CA SER A 225 -7.39 -5.97 4.04
C SER A 225 -6.10 -5.19 3.81
N TYR A 226 -5.37 -4.95 4.90
CA TYR A 226 -4.02 -4.39 4.83
C TYR A 226 -3.09 -5.33 4.07
N GLY A 227 -2.24 -4.76 3.23
CA GLY A 227 -1.12 -5.48 2.64
C GLY A 227 0.15 -5.36 3.49
N ASN A 228 1.11 -6.26 3.24
CA ASN A 228 2.38 -6.31 3.97
C ASN A 228 3.22 -5.04 3.86
N GLY A 229 3.07 -4.28 2.77
CA GLY A 229 3.77 -3.02 2.52
C GLY A 229 3.49 -1.96 3.59
N ILE A 230 2.29 -1.92 4.16
CA ILE A 230 1.94 -1.00 5.25
C ILE A 230 2.76 -1.34 6.51
N TYR A 231 2.83 -2.63 6.88
CA TYR A 231 3.62 -3.07 8.03
C TYR A 231 5.12 -2.79 7.83
N LEU A 232 5.63 -3.00 6.62
CA LEU A 232 7.03 -2.66 6.28
C LEU A 232 7.29 -1.15 6.40
N THR A 233 6.34 -0.31 6.00
CA THR A 233 6.47 1.16 6.11
C THR A 233 6.49 1.59 7.59
N TRP A 234 5.64 1.00 8.44
CA TRP A 234 5.67 1.23 9.88
C TRP A 234 6.95 0.73 10.56
N ALA A 235 7.45 -0.43 10.15
CA ALA A 235 8.73 -0.95 10.62
C ALA A 235 9.89 -0.02 10.23
N ALA A 236 9.90 0.50 8.99
CA ALA A 236 10.89 1.47 8.55
C ALA A 236 10.85 2.76 9.36
N PHE A 237 9.65 3.27 9.68
CA PHE A 237 9.48 4.40 10.59
C PHE A 237 10.08 4.10 11.97
N ALA A 238 9.75 2.95 12.58
CA ALA A 238 10.26 2.58 13.89
C ALA A 238 11.79 2.50 13.92
N CYS A 239 12.40 1.93 12.87
CA CYS A 239 13.86 1.88 12.72
C CYS A 239 14.47 3.29 12.62
N LEU A 240 13.89 4.22 11.86
CA LEU A 240 14.40 5.60 11.74
C LEU A 240 14.20 6.43 13.00
N ALA A 241 13.05 6.28 13.66
CA ALA A 241 12.78 6.91 14.94
C ALA A 241 13.80 6.44 16.00
N ALA A 242 14.02 5.13 16.09
CA ALA A 242 15.01 4.55 16.99
C ALA A 242 16.46 4.94 16.61
N ALA A 243 16.78 5.11 15.32
CA ALA A 243 18.09 5.60 14.87
C ALA A 243 18.34 7.09 15.20
N THR A 244 17.29 7.88 15.40
CA THR A 244 17.43 9.32 15.69
C THR A 244 18.10 9.57 17.04
N VAL A 245 17.80 8.76 18.06
CA VAL A 245 18.40 8.88 19.41
C VAL A 245 19.92 8.76 19.38
N PRO A 246 20.53 7.69 18.83
CA PRO A 246 21.98 7.57 18.78
C PRO A 246 22.64 8.61 17.87
N TYR A 247 21.99 9.07 16.79
CA TYR A 247 22.51 10.21 16.01
C TYR A 247 22.56 11.51 16.81
N MET A 248 21.50 11.82 17.57
CA MET A 248 21.44 13.00 18.42
C MET A 248 22.51 12.98 19.52
N VAL A 249 22.68 11.84 20.21
CA VAL A 249 23.72 11.67 21.23
C VAL A 249 25.11 11.84 20.63
N SER A 250 25.35 11.25 19.45
CA SER A 250 26.64 11.35 18.77
C SER A 250 26.94 12.79 18.34
N CYS A 251 25.94 13.53 17.84
CA CYS A 251 26.07 14.94 17.50
C CYS A 251 26.51 15.80 18.69
N CYS A 252 25.98 15.53 19.90
CA CYS A 252 26.28 16.31 21.10
C CYS A 252 27.57 15.86 21.83
N THR A 253 28.05 14.64 21.60
CA THR A 253 29.17 14.04 22.34
C THR A 253 30.44 13.84 21.51
N PHE A 254 30.36 14.00 20.17
CA PHE A 254 31.52 13.87 19.30
C PHE A 254 32.51 15.01 19.53
N ARG A 255 33.62 14.68 20.20
CA ARG A 255 34.83 15.49 20.24
C ARG A 255 35.70 15.03 19.06
N GLY A 256 35.85 15.90 18.06
CA GLY A 256 36.68 15.67 16.88
C GLY A 256 38.17 15.58 17.21
#